data_AF-A0A1Q5BNQ4-F1
#
_entry.id   AF-A0A1Q5BNQ4-F1
#
_cell.length_a   1.000
_cell.length_b   1.000
_cell.length_c   1.000
_cell.angle_alpha   90.00
_cell.angle_beta   90.00
_cell.angle_gamma   90.00
#
_symmetry.space_group_name_H-M   'P 1'
#
loop_
_entity.id
_entity.type
_entity.pdbx_description
1 polymer ?
#
loop_
_entity_poly.entity_id
_entity_poly.type
_entity_poly.pdbx_seq_one_letter_code
_entity_poly.pdbx_strand_id
1 'polypeptide(L)'
;PPPPPGDGPSSGISVSLTAGTLQAIRERVGKRGVSAYLEMAAQRQIERDGLNELLADFEATNGPPDPGAVADKRAKLTSNPSEAGAAG
;
A
#
# COMPACT_ATOMS: atom_id res chain seq x y z
N PRO A 1 -4.33 2.64 -21.66
CA PRO A 1 -4.57 2.19 -20.27
C PRO A 1 -5.30 3.31 -19.52
N PRO A 2 -6.13 3.00 -18.51
CA PRO A 2 -6.63 4.03 -17.59
C PRO A 2 -5.45 4.74 -16.89
N PRO A 3 -5.61 5.99 -16.43
CA PRO A 3 -4.60 6.68 -15.63
C PRO A 3 -4.29 5.88 -14.35
N PRO A 4 -3.05 5.96 -13.83
CA PRO A 4 -2.73 5.29 -12.57
C PRO A 4 -3.55 5.89 -11.42
N PRO A 5 -3.77 5.13 -10.32
CA PRO A 5 -4.46 5.66 -9.15
C PRO A 5 -3.83 6.97 -8.65
N GLY A 6 -4.66 7.98 -8.42
CA GLY A 6 -4.24 9.32 -7.97
C GLY A 6 -3.97 10.34 -9.05
N ASP A 7 -3.96 9.95 -10.33
CA ASP A 7 -3.82 10.87 -11.44
C ASP A 7 -5.19 11.37 -11.94
N GLY A 8 -5.24 12.66 -12.29
CA GLY A 8 -6.40 13.31 -12.90
C GLY A 8 -7.26 14.15 -11.95
N PRO A 9 -8.36 14.73 -12.46
CA PRO A 9 -9.24 15.57 -11.66
C PRO A 9 -10.05 14.74 -10.65
N SER A 10 -10.26 15.28 -9.45
CA SER A 10 -11.08 14.64 -8.42
C SER A 10 -12.57 14.73 -8.75
N SER A 11 -13.30 13.62 -8.57
CA SER A 11 -14.77 13.59 -8.59
C SER A 11 -15.33 13.18 -7.23
N GLY A 12 -16.29 13.95 -6.71
CA GLY A 12 -16.94 13.63 -5.44
C GLY A 12 -17.95 12.49 -5.59
N ILE A 13 -17.89 11.52 -4.69
CA ILE A 13 -18.88 10.44 -4.56
C ILE A 13 -19.36 10.34 -3.11
N SER A 14 -20.57 9.80 -2.90
CA SER A 14 -21.07 9.48 -1.57
C SER A 14 -20.68 8.04 -1.20
N VAL A 15 -20.05 7.87 -0.05
CA VAL A 15 -19.71 6.55 0.52
C VAL A 15 -20.17 6.48 1.97
N SER A 16 -20.54 5.29 2.40
CA SER A 16 -20.94 5.02 3.79
C SER A 16 -19.78 4.38 4.55
N LEU A 17 -19.54 4.85 5.76
CA LEU A 17 -18.58 4.29 6.70
C LEU A 17 -19.29 3.97 8.01
N THR A 18 -18.84 2.92 8.70
CA THR A 18 -19.29 2.71 10.07
C THR A 18 -18.87 3.91 10.93
N ALA A 19 -19.67 4.23 11.96
CA ALA A 19 -19.41 5.38 12.83
C ALA A 19 -18.00 5.31 13.47
N GLY A 20 -17.59 4.11 13.91
CA GLY A 20 -16.27 3.88 14.49
C GLY A 20 -15.13 4.13 13.51
N THR A 21 -15.24 3.63 12.27
CA THR A 21 -14.23 3.90 11.23
C THR A 21 -14.13 5.39 10.92
N LEU A 22 -15.27 6.07 10.73
CA LEU A 22 -15.28 7.51 10.45
C LEU A 22 -14.68 8.32 11.60
N GLN A 23 -14.97 7.95 12.85
CA GLN A 23 -14.39 8.58 14.04
C GLN A 23 -12.88 8.41 14.07
N ALA A 24 -12.37 7.18 13.93
CA ALA A 24 -10.94 6.90 13.95
C ALA A 24 -10.17 7.65 12.86
N ILE A 25 -10.75 7.78 11.66
CA ILE A 25 -10.17 8.59 10.59
C ILE A 25 -10.14 10.07 10.99
N ARG A 26 -11.25 10.62 11.47
CA ARG A 26 -11.34 12.04 11.86
C ARG A 26 -10.40 12.39 13.01
N GLU A 27 -10.18 11.49 13.96
CA GLU A 27 -9.19 11.67 15.03
C GLU A 27 -7.77 11.73 14.47
N ARG A 28 -7.48 10.95 13.42
CA ARG A 28 -6.16 10.90 12.79
C ARG A 28 -5.85 12.10 11.89
N VAL A 29 -6.81 12.56 11.07
CA VAL A 29 -6.57 13.55 10.00
C VAL A 29 -7.45 14.80 10.09
N GLY A 30 -8.30 14.91 11.12
CA GLY A 30 -9.29 15.97 11.24
C GLY A 30 -10.45 15.85 10.25
N LYS A 31 -11.47 16.69 10.42
CA LYS A 31 -12.70 16.65 9.58
C LYS A 31 -12.43 16.94 8.10
N ARG A 32 -11.51 17.84 7.79
CA ARG A 32 -11.17 18.26 6.42
C ARG A 32 -10.23 17.26 5.71
N GLY A 33 -9.56 16.39 6.45
CA GLY A 33 -8.61 15.42 5.91
C GLY A 33 -9.23 14.09 5.47
N VAL A 34 -10.52 13.84 5.75
CA VAL A 34 -11.16 12.53 5.53
C VAL A 34 -11.08 12.10 4.06
N SER A 35 -11.42 12.99 3.11
CA SER A 35 -11.39 12.65 1.68
C SER A 35 -9.97 12.32 1.19
N ALA A 36 -8.98 13.12 1.56
CA ALA A 36 -7.58 12.86 1.21
C ALA A 36 -7.06 11.55 1.83
N TYR A 37 -7.48 11.24 3.06
CA TYR A 37 -7.14 9.98 3.70
C TYR A 37 -7.74 8.78 2.97
N LEU A 38 -9.01 8.86 2.57
CA LEU A 38 -9.68 7.79 1.82
C LEU A 38 -9.05 7.61 0.43
N GLU A 39 -8.71 8.70 -0.26
CA GLU A 39 -8.02 8.65 -1.56
C GLU A 39 -6.67 7.92 -1.45
N MET A 40 -5.81 8.35 -0.50
CA MET A 40 -4.52 7.67 -0.29
C MET A 40 -4.69 6.22 0.15
N ALA A 41 -5.71 5.90 0.96
CA ALA A 41 -5.97 4.53 1.37
C ALA A 41 -6.42 3.67 0.18
N ALA A 42 -7.27 4.21 -0.70
CA ALA A 42 -7.72 3.52 -1.91
C ALA A 42 -6.58 3.27 -2.88
N GLN A 43 -5.73 4.28 -3.15
CA GLN A 43 -4.53 4.12 -3.99
C GLN A 43 -3.62 3.01 -3.47
N ARG A 44 -3.29 3.04 -2.16
CA ARG A 44 -2.47 2.00 -1.53
C ARG A 44 -3.10 0.61 -1.62
N GLN A 45 -4.43 0.52 -1.53
CA GLN A 45 -5.12 -0.77 -1.63
C GLN A 45 -5.04 -1.31 -3.06
N ILE A 46 -5.30 -0.47 -4.07
CA ILE A 46 -5.20 -0.85 -5.49
C ILE A 46 -3.77 -1.29 -5.84
N GLU A 47 -2.76 -0.56 -5.38
CA GLU A 47 -1.35 -0.94 -5.57
C GLU A 47 -1.05 -2.29 -4.93
N ARG A 48 -1.53 -2.55 -3.71
CA ARG A 48 -1.36 -3.84 -3.03
C ARG A 48 -2.07 -4.97 -3.75
N ASP A 49 -3.26 -4.73 -4.28
CA ASP A 49 -4.02 -5.72 -5.05
C ASP A 49 -3.25 -6.08 -6.33
N GLY A 50 -2.73 -5.10 -7.07
CA GLY A 50 -1.88 -5.34 -8.23
C GLY A 50 -0.58 -6.09 -7.90
N LEU A 51 0.05 -5.80 -6.75
CA LEU A 51 1.21 -6.58 -6.29
C LEU A 51 0.86 -8.04 -5.97
N ASN A 52 -0.32 -8.29 -5.39
CA ASN A 52 -0.78 -9.65 -5.10
C ASN A 52 -1.08 -10.42 -6.39
N GLU A 53 -1.67 -9.76 -7.39
CA GLU A 53 -1.90 -10.35 -8.72
C GLU A 53 -0.57 -10.76 -9.38
N LEU A 54 0.42 -9.86 -9.38
CA LEU A 54 1.75 -10.16 -9.92
C LEU A 54 2.45 -11.31 -9.18
N LEU A 55 2.31 -11.37 -7.86
CA LEU A 55 2.85 -12.47 -7.07
C LEU A 55 2.16 -13.79 -7.41
N ALA A 56 0.84 -13.79 -7.54
CA ALA A 56 0.07 -14.98 -7.91
C ALA A 56 0.47 -15.51 -9.30
N ASP A 57 0.66 -14.61 -10.28
CA ASP A 57 1.13 -14.97 -11.63
C ASP A 57 2.55 -15.56 -11.61
N PHE A 58 3.43 -14.98 -10.79
CA PHE A 58 4.78 -15.50 -10.60
C PHE A 58 4.77 -16.90 -9.97
N GLU A 59 3.98 -17.12 -8.93
CA GLU A 59 3.84 -18.42 -8.25
C GLU A 59 3.19 -19.46 -9.15
N ALA A 60 2.21 -19.09 -9.98
CA ALA A 60 1.60 -20.00 -10.95
C ALA A 60 2.63 -20.52 -11.97
N THR A 61 3.61 -19.70 -12.34
CA THR A 61 4.65 -20.04 -13.30
C THR A 61 5.82 -20.81 -12.67
N ASN A 62 6.23 -20.44 -11.45
CA ASN A 62 7.48 -20.88 -10.83
C ASN A 62 7.30 -21.78 -9.59
N GLY A 63 6.07 -21.92 -9.10
CA GLY A 63 5.77 -22.48 -7.79
C GLY A 63 5.93 -21.45 -6.65
N PRO A 64 5.44 -21.76 -5.44
CA PRO A 64 5.60 -20.90 -4.28
C PRO A 64 7.07 -20.73 -3.89
N PRO A 65 7.46 -19.58 -3.32
CA PRO A 65 8.84 -19.35 -2.91
C PRO A 65 9.26 -20.27 -1.76
N ASP A 66 10.50 -20.76 -1.81
CA ASP A 66 11.08 -21.52 -0.69
C ASP A 66 11.25 -20.61 0.56
N PRO A 67 10.59 -20.92 1.69
CA PRO A 67 10.68 -20.11 2.90
C PRO A 67 12.11 -19.97 3.44
N GLY A 68 12.95 -20.99 3.29
CA GLY A 68 14.35 -20.97 3.71
C GLY A 68 15.15 -19.93 2.92
N ALA A 69 15.10 -20.01 1.59
CA ALA A 69 15.73 -19.04 0.71
C ALA A 69 15.23 -17.61 0.91
N VAL A 70 13.93 -17.42 1.22
CA VAL A 70 13.37 -16.10 1.54
C VAL A 70 13.94 -15.54 2.85
N ALA A 71 14.03 -16.38 3.89
CA ALA A 71 14.61 -16.00 5.18
C ALA A 71 16.09 -15.59 5.03
N ASP A 72 16.87 -16.37 4.27
CA ASP A 72 18.28 -16.08 3.99
C ASP A 72 18.46 -14.75 3.25
N LYS A 73 17.62 -14.47 2.25
CA LYS A 73 17.63 -13.18 1.53
C LYS A 73 17.24 -12.02 2.45
N ARG A 74 16.23 -12.20 3.32
CA ARG A 74 15.81 -11.17 4.29
C ARG A 74 16.93 -10.85 5.29
N ALA A 75 17.59 -11.87 5.82
CA ALA A 75 18.73 -11.69 6.73
C ALA A 75 19.86 -10.88 6.07
N LYS A 76 20.14 -11.12 4.78
CA LYS A 76 21.11 -10.33 4.00
C LYS A 76 20.66 -8.87 3.81
N LEU A 77 19.37 -8.64 3.58
CA LEU A 77 18.82 -7.28 3.40
C LEU A 77 18.92 -6.43 4.68
N THR A 78 18.66 -7.04 5.84
CA THR A 78 18.66 -6.34 7.14
C THR A 78 20.04 -6.26 7.80
N SER A 79 21.01 -7.05 7.33
CA SER A 79 22.39 -7.06 7.86
C SER A 79 23.33 -6.10 7.16
N ASN A 80 22.84 -5.27 6.22
CA ASN A 80 23.63 -4.25 5.53
C ASN A 80 23.37 -2.85 6.13
N PRO A 81 24.17 -2.38 7.13
CA PRO A 81 24.00 -1.06 7.75
C PRO A 81 24.66 0.05 6.92
N SER A 82 24.22 0.24 5.67
CA SER A 82 24.61 1.39 4.84
C SER A 82 23.48 1.62 3.83
N GLU A 83 22.38 2.26 4.26
CA GLU A 83 22.07 3.67 3.95
C GLU A 83 21.34 4.39 5.09
N ALA A 84 21.45 3.90 6.34
CA ALA A 84 20.95 4.62 7.52
C ALA A 84 21.93 5.74 7.93
N GLY A 85 22.09 6.77 7.09
CA GLY A 85 22.90 7.94 7.43
C GLY A 85 23.52 8.71 6.26
N ALA A 86 22.71 9.29 5.38
CA ALA A 86 23.04 10.46 4.54
C ALA A 86 21.71 10.94 3.92
N ALA A 87 21.19 12.17 4.06
CA ALA A 87 21.66 13.47 4.52
C ALA A 87 20.69 13.99 5.62
N GLY A 88 21.07 14.80 6.60
CA GLY A 88 21.73 16.09 6.44
C GLY A 88 20.66 17.18 6.48
#